data_AF-A0A238V8M5-F1
#
_entry.id   AF-A0A238V8M5-F1
#
_cell.length_a   1.000
_cell.length_b   1.000
_cell.length_c   1.000
_cell.angle_alpha   90.00
_cell.angle_beta   90.00
_cell.angle_gamma   90.00
#
_symmetry.space_group_name_H-M   'P 1'
#
loop_
_entity.id
_entity.type
_entity.pdbx_description
1 polymer ?
#
loop_
_entity_poly.entity_id
_entity_poly.type
_entity_poly.pdbx_seq_one_letter_code
_entity_poly.pdbx_strand_id
1 'polypeptide(L)'
;MVNRKLAKVLKFRYTILAAILVLLAAGLVLLPKYEKHEGINPEELLSNVISPERYITSDELAHKIINQDPSFLLIDVRDEENFKKYSLPNAINIPLKNLLKEDFEGYINQSQFDVVFLSNDNLYADQAWVLCNRLGYKNLHVLKGGINNWFNTIINPAKPNENMASIDFQLYSNRKAASMFFGVAYPEQVKKKPVVVKKVTPRKVVPIKKKKKLPVEGGC
;
A
#
# COMPACT_ATOMS: atom_id res chain seq x y z
N MET A 1 -54.71 -53.91 -17.22
CA MET A 1 -53.56 -54.78 -17.58
C MET A 1 -52.45 -53.90 -18.16
N VAL A 2 -51.38 -53.62 -17.42
CA VAL A 2 -50.34 -52.66 -17.85
C VAL A 2 -49.53 -53.24 -19.02
N ASN A 3 -49.41 -52.48 -20.11
CA ASN A 3 -48.66 -52.90 -21.29
C ASN A 3 -47.17 -53.04 -20.95
N ARG A 4 -46.66 -54.29 -20.93
CA ARG A 4 -45.28 -54.62 -20.55
C ARG A 4 -44.22 -53.85 -21.36
N LYS A 5 -44.49 -53.53 -22.64
CA LYS A 5 -43.58 -52.72 -23.46
C LYS A 5 -43.51 -51.28 -22.97
N LEU A 6 -44.65 -50.69 -22.64
CA LEU A 6 -44.74 -49.32 -22.11
C LEU A 6 -44.03 -49.19 -20.76
N ALA A 7 -44.21 -50.15 -19.86
CA ALA A 7 -43.53 -50.19 -18.56
C ALA A 7 -42.00 -50.30 -18.71
N LYS A 8 -41.51 -51.05 -19.70
CA LYS A 8 -40.08 -51.21 -19.99
C LYS A 8 -39.45 -49.91 -20.51
N VAL A 9 -40.15 -49.17 -21.37
CA VAL A 9 -39.72 -47.86 -21.89
C VAL A 9 -39.73 -46.80 -20.79
N LEU A 10 -40.78 -46.74 -19.96
CA LEU A 10 -40.83 -45.82 -18.81
C LEU A 10 -39.68 -46.08 -17.84
N LYS A 11 -39.44 -47.35 -17.47
CA LYS A 11 -38.33 -47.73 -16.58
C LYS A 11 -36.97 -47.28 -17.13
N PHE A 12 -36.74 -47.46 -18.43
CA PHE A 12 -35.50 -47.04 -19.09
C PHE A 12 -35.31 -45.51 -19.08
N ARG A 13 -36.39 -44.74 -19.33
CA ARG A 13 -36.36 -43.27 -19.24
C ARG A 13 -36.03 -42.79 -17.83
N TYR A 14 -36.66 -43.37 -16.81
CA TYR A 14 -36.37 -43.02 -15.41
C TYR A 14 -34.95 -43.39 -15.00
N THR A 15 -34.40 -44.52 -15.49
CA THR A 15 -32.99 -44.86 -15.21
C THR A 15 -32.01 -43.87 -15.85
N ILE A 16 -32.28 -43.38 -17.06
CA ILE A 16 -31.46 -42.34 -17.70
C ILE A 16 -31.55 -41.03 -16.91
N LEU A 17 -32.76 -40.61 -16.54
CA LEU A 17 -32.98 -39.40 -15.73
C LEU A 17 -32.27 -39.48 -14.37
N ALA A 18 -32.34 -40.63 -13.70
CA ALA A 18 -31.63 -40.87 -12.45
C ALA A 18 -30.10 -40.83 -12.64
N ALA A 19 -29.58 -41.43 -13.70
CA ALA A 19 -28.14 -41.39 -14.01
C ALA A 19 -27.66 -39.96 -14.27
N ILE A 20 -28.45 -39.16 -15.01
CA ILE A 20 -28.16 -37.73 -15.24
C ILE A 20 -28.17 -36.97 -13.92
N LEU A 21 -29.16 -37.19 -13.05
CA LEU A 21 -29.23 -36.55 -11.73
C LEU A 21 -28.03 -36.90 -10.85
N VAL A 22 -27.61 -38.16 -10.81
CA VAL A 22 -26.43 -38.60 -10.06
C VAL A 22 -25.16 -37.97 -10.63
N LEU A 23 -25.02 -37.90 -11.95
CA LEU A 23 -23.89 -37.22 -12.61
C LEU A 23 -23.86 -35.72 -12.28
N LEU A 24 -25.02 -35.04 -12.31
CA LEU A 24 -25.11 -33.63 -11.95
C LEU A 24 -24.78 -33.40 -10.47
N ALA A 25 -25.25 -34.27 -9.57
CA ALA A 25 -24.93 -34.20 -8.14
C ALA A 25 -23.43 -34.45 -7.87
N ALA A 26 -22.83 -35.43 -8.55
CA ALA A 26 -21.39 -35.69 -8.48
C ALA A 26 -20.56 -34.51 -9.03
N GLY A 27 -21.03 -33.90 -10.13
CA GLY A 27 -20.45 -32.68 -10.68
C GLY A 27 -20.49 -31.52 -9.67
N LEU A 28 -21.59 -31.36 -8.93
CA LEU A 28 -21.73 -30.33 -7.90
C LEU A 28 -20.73 -30.51 -6.74
N VAL A 29 -20.40 -31.75 -6.38
CA VAL A 29 -19.41 -32.06 -5.33
C VAL A 29 -17.98 -31.76 -5.79
N LEU A 30 -17.71 -31.87 -7.09
CA LEU A 30 -16.41 -31.56 -7.69
C LEU A 30 -16.22 -30.05 -7.97
N LEU A 31 -17.26 -29.24 -7.86
CA LEU A 31 -17.11 -27.79 -7.99
C LEU A 31 -16.21 -27.27 -6.86
N PRO A 32 -15.24 -26.38 -7.16
CA PRO A 32 -14.49 -25.71 -6.12
C PRO A 32 -15.48 -24.99 -5.21
N LYS A 33 -15.28 -25.14 -3.88
CA LYS A 33 -16.10 -24.44 -2.90
C LYS A 33 -16.05 -22.94 -3.23
N TYR A 34 -17.19 -22.27 -3.17
CA TYR A 34 -17.25 -20.81 -3.32
C TYR A 34 -16.32 -20.19 -2.28
N GLU A 35 -15.20 -19.63 -2.73
CA GLU A 35 -14.31 -18.87 -1.88
C GLU A 35 -14.99 -17.54 -1.59
N LYS A 36 -15.46 -17.37 -0.34
CA LYS A 36 -15.85 -16.05 0.12
C LYS A 36 -14.63 -15.15 -0.03
N HIS A 37 -14.75 -14.11 -0.84
CA HIS A 37 -13.68 -13.12 -0.97
C HIS A 37 -13.37 -12.52 0.40
N GLU A 38 -12.18 -12.84 0.91
CA GLU A 38 -11.66 -12.27 2.13
C GLU A 38 -11.49 -10.75 1.96
N GLY A 39 -11.95 -9.99 2.94
CA GLY A 39 -11.83 -8.54 2.94
C GLY A 39 -12.95 -7.82 3.66
N ILE A 40 -12.83 -6.49 3.73
CA ILE A 40 -13.84 -5.62 4.33
C ILE A 40 -15.14 -5.57 3.50
N ASN A 41 -16.22 -5.07 4.10
CA ASN A 41 -17.50 -4.96 3.41
C ASN A 41 -17.43 -3.94 2.25
N PRO A 42 -18.13 -4.14 1.13
CA PRO A 42 -18.11 -3.22 -0.02
C PRO A 42 -18.48 -1.77 0.34
N GLU A 43 -19.45 -1.58 1.23
CA GLU A 43 -19.91 -0.26 1.68
C GLU A 43 -18.83 0.45 2.50
N GLU A 44 -18.12 -0.29 3.35
CA GLU A 44 -16.98 0.22 4.11
C GLU A 44 -15.83 0.60 3.18
N LEU A 45 -15.50 -0.27 2.21
CA LEU A 45 -14.46 0.04 1.21
C LEU A 45 -14.82 1.30 0.43
N LEU A 46 -16.06 1.43 -0.03
CA LEU A 46 -16.49 2.61 -0.77
C LEU A 46 -16.36 3.88 0.09
N SER A 47 -16.81 3.82 1.35
CA SER A 47 -16.66 4.92 2.32
C SER A 47 -15.18 5.32 2.49
N ASN A 48 -14.30 4.33 2.62
CA ASN A 48 -12.86 4.56 2.76
C ASN A 48 -12.28 5.19 1.46
N VAL A 49 -12.68 4.70 0.28
CA VAL A 49 -12.19 5.17 -1.03
C VAL A 49 -12.64 6.58 -1.36
N ILE A 50 -13.80 7.04 -0.89
CA ILE A 50 -14.21 8.44 -1.11
C ILE A 50 -13.66 9.39 -0.05
N SER A 51 -13.14 8.87 1.07
CA SER A 51 -12.61 9.68 2.16
C SER A 51 -11.30 10.38 1.75
N PRO A 52 -11.19 11.71 1.90
CA PRO A 52 -9.94 12.43 1.62
C PRO A 52 -8.85 12.14 2.66
N GLU A 53 -9.19 11.62 3.84
CA GLU A 53 -8.26 11.31 4.95
C GLU A 53 -7.21 10.24 4.58
N ARG A 54 -7.44 9.49 3.50
CA ARG A 54 -6.44 8.54 2.98
C ARG A 54 -5.21 9.23 2.40
N TYR A 55 -5.26 10.54 2.16
CA TYR A 55 -4.15 11.26 1.53
C TYR A 55 -3.29 11.98 2.56
N ILE A 56 -1.98 11.89 2.39
CA ILE A 56 -1.00 12.75 3.07
C ILE A 56 -0.46 13.78 2.06
N THR A 57 -0.33 15.04 2.50
CA THR A 57 0.18 16.11 1.63
C THR A 57 1.70 16.12 1.56
N SER A 58 2.28 16.69 0.49
CA SER A 58 3.73 16.84 0.37
C SER A 58 4.34 17.65 1.52
N ASP A 59 3.66 18.72 1.96
CA ASP A 59 4.13 19.57 3.06
C ASP A 59 4.19 18.80 4.39
N GLU A 60 3.13 18.04 4.69
CA GLU A 60 3.06 17.20 5.89
C GLU A 60 4.11 16.08 5.86
N LEU A 61 4.23 15.37 4.75
CA LEU A 61 5.22 14.31 4.61
C LEU A 61 6.65 14.87 4.69
N ALA A 62 6.92 16.02 4.08
CA ALA A 62 8.22 16.69 4.19
C ALA A 62 8.54 17.04 5.64
N HIS A 63 7.57 17.58 6.38
CA HIS A 63 7.73 17.86 7.81
C HIS A 63 8.06 16.59 8.61
N LYS A 64 7.34 15.48 8.38
CA LYS A 64 7.62 14.19 9.04
C LYS A 64 9.03 13.68 8.73
N ILE A 65 9.46 13.73 7.46
CA ILE A 65 10.79 13.29 7.04
C ILE A 65 11.89 14.16 7.67
N ILE A 66 11.75 15.49 7.64
CA ILE A 66 12.73 16.43 8.18
C ILE A 66 12.92 16.23 9.68
N ASN A 67 11.83 15.98 10.41
CA ASN A 67 11.84 15.72 11.84
C ASN A 67 12.23 14.29 12.21
N GLN A 68 12.56 13.44 11.24
CA GLN A 68 12.95 12.04 11.44
C GLN A 68 11.88 11.26 12.24
N ASP A 69 10.61 11.52 11.95
CA ASP A 69 9.48 10.83 12.58
C ASP A 69 9.55 9.32 12.27
N PRO A 70 9.65 8.43 13.28
CA PRO A 70 9.74 7.00 13.07
C PRO A 70 8.37 6.33 12.88
N SER A 71 7.25 7.09 12.88
CA SER A 71 5.89 6.52 12.88
C SER A 71 5.42 5.98 11.53
N PHE A 72 6.21 6.06 10.46
CA PHE A 72 5.75 5.74 9.11
C PHE A 72 6.77 5.01 8.25
N LEU A 73 6.25 4.29 7.25
CA LEU A 73 6.99 3.62 6.18
C LEU A 73 6.60 4.21 4.84
N LEU A 74 7.59 4.36 3.97
CA LEU A 74 7.39 4.84 2.60
C LEU A 74 7.51 3.66 1.64
N ILE A 75 6.42 3.35 0.93
CA ILE A 75 6.37 2.25 -0.04
C ILE A 75 6.19 2.82 -1.44
N ASP A 76 7.25 2.78 -2.24
CA ASP A 76 7.21 3.24 -3.63
C ASP A 76 6.76 2.10 -4.55
N VAL A 77 5.57 2.25 -5.12
CA VAL A 77 4.91 1.19 -5.91
C VAL A 77 5.22 1.24 -7.40
N ARG A 78 6.12 2.13 -7.81
CA ARG A 78 6.62 2.19 -9.20
C ARG A 78 7.55 1.02 -9.49
N ASP A 79 7.87 0.84 -10.77
CA ASP A 79 8.94 -0.05 -11.18
C ASP A 79 10.32 0.43 -10.66
N GLU A 80 11.26 -0.51 -10.65
CA GLU A 80 12.61 -0.30 -10.14
C GLU A 80 13.38 0.79 -10.89
N GLU A 81 13.13 0.98 -12.19
CA GLU A 81 13.80 2.01 -12.98
C GLU A 81 13.38 3.41 -12.53
N ASN A 82 12.07 3.65 -12.39
CA ASN A 82 11.54 4.91 -11.87
C ASN A 82 11.98 5.17 -10.42
N PHE A 83 12.00 4.13 -9.58
CA PHE A 83 12.50 4.24 -8.21
C PHE A 83 13.98 4.65 -8.16
N LYS A 84 14.84 4.03 -8.98
CA LYS A 84 16.28 4.34 -9.05
C LYS A 84 16.58 5.74 -9.58
N LYS A 85 15.76 6.25 -10.51
CA LYS A 85 15.91 7.63 -11.03
C LYS A 85 15.76 8.66 -9.92
N TYR A 86 14.73 8.51 -9.09
CA TYR A 86 14.49 9.33 -7.92
C TYR A 86 13.44 8.66 -7.03
N SER A 87 13.69 8.59 -5.73
CA SER A 87 12.69 8.27 -4.73
C SER A 87 12.96 9.05 -3.45
N LEU A 88 11.98 9.07 -2.55
CA LEU A 88 12.11 9.75 -1.27
C LEU A 88 13.11 9.01 -0.37
N PRO A 89 13.83 9.72 0.52
CA PRO A 89 14.74 9.09 1.47
C PRO A 89 14.04 8.01 2.30
N ASN A 90 14.70 6.87 2.46
CA ASN A 90 14.19 5.69 3.20
C ASN A 90 12.95 5.00 2.59
N ALA A 91 12.55 5.35 1.37
CA ALA A 91 11.50 4.61 0.66
C ALA A 91 11.96 3.20 0.27
N ILE A 92 11.04 2.25 0.36
CA ILE A 92 11.22 0.85 -0.03
C ILE A 92 10.47 0.64 -1.35
N ASN A 93 11.15 0.13 -2.37
CA ASN A 93 10.49 -0.18 -3.64
C ASN A 93 9.76 -1.52 -3.57
N ILE A 94 8.43 -1.46 -3.70
CA ILE A 94 7.57 -2.64 -3.82
C ILE A 94 6.65 -2.41 -5.02
N PRO A 95 7.08 -2.76 -6.26
CA PRO A 95 6.30 -2.49 -7.45
C PRO A 95 4.88 -3.04 -7.34
N LEU A 96 3.89 -2.29 -7.82
CA LEU A 96 2.46 -2.63 -7.67
C LEU A 96 2.14 -4.08 -8.05
N LYS A 97 2.72 -4.58 -9.15
CA LYS A 97 2.56 -5.97 -9.61
C LYS A 97 3.00 -7.06 -8.60
N ASN A 98 3.84 -6.68 -7.65
CA ASN A 98 4.39 -7.53 -6.61
C ASN A 98 3.77 -7.25 -5.24
N LEU A 99 2.91 -6.24 -5.10
CA LEU A 99 2.42 -5.72 -3.81
C LEU A 99 1.82 -6.82 -2.91
N LEU A 100 1.11 -7.77 -3.50
CA LEU A 100 0.41 -8.84 -2.79
C LEU A 100 1.24 -10.13 -2.62
N LYS A 101 2.55 -10.10 -2.91
CA LYS A 101 3.42 -11.25 -2.60
C LYS A 101 3.67 -11.32 -1.10
N GLU A 102 3.71 -12.54 -0.56
CA GLU A 102 3.91 -12.82 0.86
C GLU A 102 5.17 -12.15 1.44
N ASP A 103 6.26 -12.08 0.66
CA ASP A 103 7.52 -11.43 1.05
C ASP A 103 7.36 -9.95 1.45
N PHE A 104 6.31 -9.28 0.94
CA PHE A 104 6.07 -7.85 1.16
C PHE A 104 4.97 -7.57 2.18
N GLU A 105 4.17 -8.57 2.54
CA GLU A 105 3.05 -8.39 3.48
C GLU A 105 3.53 -7.78 4.79
N GLY A 106 4.67 -8.22 5.31
CA GLY A 106 5.26 -7.71 6.54
C GLY A 106 5.67 -6.23 6.50
N TYR A 107 5.78 -5.59 5.33
CA TYR A 107 6.02 -4.13 5.25
C TYR A 107 4.73 -3.32 5.19
N ILE A 108 3.63 -3.94 4.73
CA ILE A 108 2.41 -3.25 4.36
C ILE A 108 1.31 -3.47 5.40
N ASN A 109 1.18 -4.69 5.91
CA ASN A 109 0.24 -5.03 6.98
C ASN A 109 0.85 -4.65 8.34
N GLN A 110 0.82 -3.36 8.65
CA GLN A 110 1.44 -2.79 9.85
C GLN A 110 0.40 -2.25 10.82
N SER A 111 0.58 -2.57 12.10
CA SER A 111 -0.26 -2.04 13.19
C SER A 111 0.37 -0.85 13.92
N GLN A 112 1.70 -0.72 13.85
CA GLN A 112 2.47 0.28 14.59
C GLN A 112 2.88 1.48 13.74
N PHE A 113 2.89 1.33 12.43
CA PHE A 113 3.38 2.34 11.50
C PHE A 113 2.29 2.72 10.50
N ASP A 114 2.28 3.98 10.11
CA ASP A 114 1.55 4.44 8.94
C ASP A 114 2.30 4.00 7.68
N VAL A 115 1.59 3.43 6.71
CA VAL A 115 2.16 3.02 5.41
C VAL A 115 1.74 4.04 4.36
N VAL A 116 2.70 4.78 3.82
CA VAL A 116 2.48 5.80 2.79
C VAL A 116 2.91 5.26 1.43
N PHE A 117 1.95 5.06 0.54
CA PHE A 117 2.21 4.65 -0.84
C PHE A 117 2.63 5.83 -1.73
N LEU A 118 3.67 5.61 -2.53
CA LEU A 118 4.23 6.59 -3.46
C LEU A 118 4.11 6.07 -4.91
N SER A 119 3.66 6.94 -5.82
CA SER A 119 3.78 6.76 -7.26
C SER A 119 4.08 8.08 -7.98
N ASN A 120 4.15 8.10 -9.31
CA ASN A 120 4.44 9.33 -10.07
C ASN A 120 3.33 10.37 -9.83
N ASP A 121 2.09 9.90 -9.89
CA ASP A 121 0.86 10.61 -9.53
C ASP A 121 0.09 9.80 -8.47
N ASN A 122 -1.24 9.92 -8.42
CA ASN A 122 -2.10 9.15 -7.50
C ASN A 122 -2.39 7.72 -7.96
N LEU A 123 -2.28 7.40 -9.25
CA LEU A 123 -2.96 6.24 -9.84
C LEU A 123 -2.52 4.91 -9.22
N TYR A 124 -1.23 4.61 -9.24
CA TYR A 124 -0.73 3.33 -8.73
C TYR A 124 -0.74 3.27 -7.21
N ALA A 125 -0.49 4.39 -6.53
CA ALA A 125 -0.57 4.46 -5.08
C ALA A 125 -2.01 4.28 -4.56
N ASP A 126 -3.01 4.86 -5.24
CA ASP A 126 -4.43 4.62 -4.94
C ASP A 126 -4.82 3.15 -5.21
N GLN A 127 -4.35 2.55 -6.31
CA GLN A 127 -4.56 1.12 -6.57
C GLN A 127 -3.97 0.25 -5.45
N ALA A 128 -2.74 0.54 -5.02
CA ALA A 128 -2.11 -0.17 -3.90
C ALA A 128 -2.93 -0.01 -2.61
N TRP A 129 -3.33 1.23 -2.31
CA TRP A 129 -4.14 1.53 -1.14
C TRP A 129 -5.47 0.78 -1.15
N VAL A 130 -6.18 0.74 -2.28
CA VAL A 130 -7.47 0.03 -2.42
C VAL A 130 -7.30 -1.47 -2.19
N LEU A 131 -6.27 -2.08 -2.80
CA LEU A 131 -5.99 -3.51 -2.64
C LEU A 131 -5.70 -3.85 -1.18
N CYS A 132 -4.85 -3.06 -0.51
CA CYS A 132 -4.50 -3.28 0.89
C CYS A 132 -5.65 -2.98 1.85
N ASN A 133 -6.44 -1.94 1.59
CA ASN A 133 -7.63 -1.61 2.38
C ASN A 133 -8.70 -2.70 2.24
N ARG A 134 -8.88 -3.25 1.02
CA ARG A 134 -9.77 -4.40 0.77
C ARG A 134 -9.37 -5.60 1.64
N LEU A 135 -8.07 -5.88 1.78
CA LEU A 135 -7.53 -6.93 2.65
C LEU A 135 -7.65 -6.61 4.16
N GLY A 136 -8.18 -5.44 4.51
CA GLY A 136 -8.38 -5.03 5.90
C GLY A 136 -7.15 -4.42 6.57
N TYR A 137 -6.07 -4.18 5.83
CA TYR A 137 -4.89 -3.50 6.38
C TYR A 137 -5.25 -2.06 6.77
N LYS A 138 -4.63 -1.59 7.85
CA LYS A 138 -4.94 -0.31 8.50
C LYS A 138 -3.77 0.66 8.36
N ASN A 139 -3.98 1.92 8.76
CA ASN A 139 -2.98 2.98 8.75
C ASN A 139 -2.34 3.20 7.36
N LEU A 140 -3.16 3.11 6.31
CA LEU A 140 -2.70 3.25 4.93
C LEU A 140 -2.95 4.67 4.44
N HIS A 141 -1.97 5.25 3.76
CA HIS A 141 -2.06 6.57 3.16
C HIS A 141 -1.46 6.60 1.75
N VAL A 142 -1.84 7.61 0.97
CA VAL A 142 -1.31 7.89 -0.37
C VAL A 142 -0.69 9.28 -0.38
N LEU A 143 0.52 9.43 -0.95
CA LEU A 143 1.09 10.75 -1.18
C LEU A 143 0.26 11.50 -2.24
N LYS A 144 -0.39 12.58 -1.82
CA LYS A 144 -1.27 13.37 -2.68
C LYS A 144 -0.51 14.01 -3.84
N GLY A 145 -0.92 13.66 -5.05
CA GLY A 145 -0.33 14.10 -6.32
C GLY A 145 0.98 13.39 -6.67
N GLY A 146 1.40 12.41 -5.87
CA GLY A 146 2.61 11.62 -6.09
C GLY A 146 3.92 12.42 -6.11
N ILE A 147 4.96 11.79 -6.64
CA ILE A 147 6.29 12.36 -6.79
C ILE A 147 6.28 13.60 -7.71
N ASN A 148 5.41 13.65 -8.71
CA ASN A 148 5.28 14.83 -9.58
C ASN A 148 4.85 16.07 -8.79
N ASN A 149 3.84 15.95 -7.93
CA ASN A 149 3.42 17.05 -7.07
C ASN A 149 4.48 17.37 -6.01
N TRP A 150 5.16 16.36 -5.46
CA TRP A 150 6.31 16.56 -4.57
C TRP A 150 7.39 17.44 -5.22
N PHE A 151 7.72 17.22 -6.49
CA PHE A 151 8.66 18.08 -7.20
C PHE A 151 8.17 19.53 -7.32
N ASN A 152 6.89 19.74 -7.63
CA ASN A 152 6.33 21.09 -7.81
C ASN A 152 6.08 21.83 -6.49
N THR A 153 6.02 21.12 -5.36
CA THR A 153 5.70 21.70 -4.04
C THR A 153 6.91 21.78 -3.13
N ILE A 154 7.73 20.73 -3.06
CA ILE A 154 8.87 20.64 -2.14
C ILE A 154 10.19 20.90 -2.86
N ILE A 155 10.43 20.35 -4.05
CA ILE A 155 11.74 20.50 -4.71
C ILE A 155 11.85 21.86 -5.43
N ASN A 156 10.81 22.26 -6.15
CA ASN A 156 10.77 23.50 -6.91
C ASN A 156 9.49 24.29 -6.62
N PRO A 157 9.31 24.79 -5.37
CA PRO A 157 8.13 25.57 -5.04
C PRO A 157 8.05 26.84 -5.88
N ALA A 158 6.86 27.10 -6.43
CA ALA A 158 6.59 28.35 -7.16
C ALA A 158 6.67 29.56 -6.22
N LYS A 159 7.40 30.60 -6.64
CA LYS A 159 7.48 31.87 -5.89
C LYS A 159 6.14 32.62 -6.02
N PRO A 160 5.54 33.08 -4.91
CA PRO A 160 4.31 33.87 -4.94
C PRO A 160 4.55 35.23 -5.58
N ASN A 161 3.51 35.80 -6.20
CA ASN A 161 3.55 37.13 -6.79
C ASN A 161 3.40 38.23 -5.71
N GLU A 162 3.77 39.47 -6.04
CA GLU A 162 3.76 40.60 -5.09
C GLU A 162 2.36 40.94 -4.55
N ASN A 163 1.31 40.51 -5.25
CA ASN A 163 -0.09 40.78 -4.90
C ASN A 163 -0.73 39.65 -4.07
N MET A 164 0.00 38.55 -3.80
CA MET A 164 -0.48 37.42 -3.01
C MET A 164 -0.43 37.72 -1.51
N ALA A 165 -1.19 36.95 -0.73
CA ALA A 165 -1.29 37.17 0.71
C ALA A 165 0.01 36.75 1.42
N SER A 166 0.27 37.31 2.61
CA SER A 166 1.46 36.99 3.40
C SER A 166 1.59 35.49 3.74
N ILE A 167 0.47 34.78 3.81
CA ILE A 167 0.44 33.32 4.04
C ILE A 167 1.11 32.56 2.89
N ASP A 168 0.99 33.02 1.65
CA ASP A 168 1.58 32.38 0.47
C ASP A 168 3.11 32.54 0.49
N PHE A 169 3.60 33.70 0.93
CA PHE A 169 5.03 33.94 1.16
C PHE A 169 5.59 33.07 2.27
N GLN A 170 4.84 32.89 3.37
CA GLN A 170 5.24 32.00 4.46
C GLN A 170 5.28 30.54 4.00
N LEU A 171 4.26 30.07 3.28
CA LEU A 171 4.22 28.73 2.71
C LEU A 171 5.39 28.50 1.75
N TYR A 172 5.66 29.45 0.86
CA TYR A 172 6.83 29.40 -0.03
C TYR A 172 8.14 29.33 0.76
N SER A 173 8.32 30.16 1.79
CA SER A 173 9.51 30.15 2.64
C SER A 173 9.69 28.79 3.32
N ASN A 174 8.62 28.20 3.84
CA ASN A 174 8.65 26.89 4.48
C ASN A 174 9.05 25.79 3.49
N ARG A 175 8.45 25.78 2.29
CA ARG A 175 8.80 24.85 1.22
C ARG A 175 10.22 25.03 0.72
N LYS A 176 10.69 26.28 0.57
CA LYS A 176 12.08 26.60 0.22
C LYS A 176 13.06 26.11 1.29
N ALA A 177 12.71 26.20 2.57
CA ALA A 177 13.53 25.63 3.64
C ALA A 177 13.55 24.09 3.59
N ALA A 178 12.40 23.46 3.34
CA ALA A 178 12.31 22.01 3.15
C ALA A 178 13.12 21.54 1.93
N SER A 179 13.06 22.26 0.80
CA SER A 179 13.78 21.93 -0.43
C SER A 179 15.30 21.88 -0.21
N MET A 180 15.84 22.78 0.62
CA MET A 180 17.26 22.78 1.01
C MET A 180 17.65 21.51 1.76
N PHE A 181 16.76 20.99 2.63
CA PHE A 181 16.98 19.70 3.29
C PHE A 181 17.07 18.55 2.29
N PHE A 182 16.27 18.59 1.22
CA PHE A 182 16.29 17.61 0.14
C PHE A 182 17.35 17.88 -0.94
N GLY A 183 18.30 18.78 -0.69
CA GLY A 183 19.49 18.99 -1.53
C GLY A 183 19.38 20.09 -2.59
N VAL A 184 18.33 20.91 -2.56
CA VAL A 184 18.20 22.06 -3.47
C VAL A 184 19.09 23.20 -3.00
N ALA A 185 20.05 23.60 -3.83
CA ALA A 185 20.93 24.72 -3.55
C ALA A 185 20.36 26.02 -4.13
N TYR A 186 20.29 27.08 -3.32
CA TYR A 186 19.91 28.41 -3.78
C TYR A 186 21.14 29.34 -3.77
N PRO A 187 21.48 29.99 -4.90
CA PRO A 187 22.68 30.81 -5.02
C PRO A 187 22.67 32.04 -4.10
N GLU A 188 21.48 32.53 -3.72
CA GLU A 188 21.32 33.73 -2.88
C GLU A 188 21.80 33.57 -1.43
N GLN A 189 22.08 32.35 -0.96
CA GLN A 189 22.47 32.07 0.43
C GLN A 189 23.88 31.49 0.62
N VAL A 190 24.78 31.61 -0.37
CA VAL A 190 26.21 31.24 -0.20
C VAL A 190 26.96 32.29 0.64
N LYS A 191 26.48 32.56 1.86
CA LYS A 191 27.23 33.15 2.98
C LYS A 191 26.63 32.66 4.31
N LYS A 192 26.82 31.37 4.64
CA LYS A 192 27.00 30.88 6.03
C LYS A 192 27.47 29.42 6.00
N LYS A 193 28.37 29.11 6.94
CA LYS A 193 29.31 27.96 6.98
C LYS A 193 28.61 26.58 6.90
N PRO A 194 29.30 25.54 6.39
CA PRO A 194 28.73 24.21 6.26
C PRO A 194 28.43 23.59 7.64
N VAL A 195 27.16 23.21 7.85
CA VAL A 195 26.77 22.31 8.94
C VAL A 195 27.19 20.91 8.52
N VAL A 196 28.14 20.32 9.24
CA VAL A 196 28.59 18.95 9.03
C VAL A 196 27.47 18.00 9.44
N VAL A 197 26.73 17.47 8.45
CA VAL A 197 25.78 16.39 8.66
C VAL A 197 26.58 15.09 8.85
N LYS A 198 26.65 14.59 10.09
CA LYS A 198 27.16 13.24 10.35
C LYS A 198 26.24 12.23 9.66
N LYS A 199 26.77 11.48 8.68
CA LYS A 199 26.12 10.29 8.13
C LYS A 199 25.87 9.29 9.28
N VAL A 200 24.62 9.16 9.70
CA VAL A 200 24.20 8.05 10.57
C VAL A 200 23.96 6.85 9.67
N THR A 201 24.73 5.78 9.90
CA THR A 201 24.57 4.50 9.21
C THR A 201 23.20 3.90 9.53
N PRO A 202 22.50 3.31 8.54
CA PRO A 202 21.20 2.69 8.79
C PRO A 202 21.37 1.50 9.76
N ARG A 203 20.66 1.55 10.89
CA ARG A 203 20.58 0.41 11.82
C ARG A 203 19.86 -0.74 11.11
N LYS A 204 20.54 -1.88 10.97
CA LYS A 204 19.95 -3.14 10.51
C LYS A 204 18.81 -3.53 11.46
N VAL A 205 17.60 -3.62 10.93
CA VAL A 205 16.48 -4.28 11.60
C VAL A 205 16.85 -5.76 11.75
N VAL A 206 17.04 -6.22 12.99
CA VAL A 206 17.19 -7.65 13.27
C VAL A 206 15.78 -8.22 13.42
N PRO A 207 15.34 -9.16 12.57
CA PRO A 207 14.07 -9.84 12.79
C PRO A 207 14.13 -10.64 14.09
N ILE A 208 13.12 -10.44 14.94
CA ILE A 208 12.98 -11.13 16.24
C ILE A 208 12.88 -12.64 15.98
N LYS A 209 13.91 -13.41 16.33
CA LYS A 209 13.84 -14.88 16.34
C LYS A 209 12.86 -15.31 17.45
N LYS A 210 11.82 -16.09 17.07
CA LYS A 210 10.92 -16.77 18.01
C LYS A 210 11.72 -17.53 19.06
N LYS A 211 11.45 -17.29 20.36
CA LYS A 211 11.99 -18.07 21.47
C LYS A 211 11.58 -19.54 21.29
N LYS A 212 12.55 -20.44 21.14
CA LYS A 212 12.33 -21.89 21.33
C LYS A 212 12.00 -22.13 22.80
N LYS A 213 10.92 -22.87 23.06
CA LYS A 213 10.57 -23.37 24.39
C LYS A 213 11.73 -24.24 24.91
N LEU A 214 12.13 -24.00 26.16
CA LEU A 214 13.05 -24.88 26.89
C LEU A 214 12.38 -26.24 27.11
N PRO A 215 13.08 -27.38 26.93
CA PRO A 215 12.61 -28.65 27.43
C PRO A 215 12.63 -28.64 28.96
N VAL A 216 11.60 -29.25 29.54
CA VAL A 216 11.48 -29.49 30.97
C VAL A 216 12.22 -30.78 31.29
N GLU A 217 13.29 -30.68 32.07
CA GLU A 217 13.99 -31.78 32.75
C GLU A 217 14.22 -31.25 34.18
N GLY A 218 13.88 -31.87 35.31
CA GLY A 218 13.60 -33.28 35.60
C GLY A 218 14.69 -33.83 36.54
N GLY A 219 14.42 -33.87 37.86
CA GLY A 219 15.19 -34.61 38.90
C GLY A 219 16.45 -33.90 39.44
N CYS A 220 16.82 -33.95 40.72
CA CYS A 220 16.39 -34.75 41.89
C CYS A 220 16.18 -33.86 43.11
#